data_AF-C4JRQ7-F1
#
_entry.id   AF-C4JRQ7-F1
#
_cell.length_a   1.000
_cell.length_b   1.000
_cell.length_c   1.000
_cell.angle_alpha   90.00
_cell.angle_beta   90.00
_cell.angle_gamma   90.00
#
_symmetry.space_group_name_H-M   'P 1'
#
loop_
_entity.id
_entity.type
_entity.pdbx_description
1 polymer ?
#
loop_
_entity_poly.entity_id
_entity_poly.type
_entity_poly.pdbx_seq_one_letter_code
_entity_poly.pdbx_strand_id
1 'polypeptide(L)'
;MVSPSTSPMERPPPTTAAIVIATAILAGITGYFLGQGASIGLFGSAAVSPRRVGVEKGDISEEEDQEEESAEESEDEGGELATFEGNTEEVKLVLVVRTDLGMGKGKIAAQCSHATLACYKHYFSKSPNSPILKRWERGGQAKVALQVKGEEDMLLLQAQALSLGLCARVIQDAGRTQIASGSRTVLGVLGPKSVVDSVTGHLKLL
;
A
#
# COMPACT_ATOMS: atom_id res chain seq x y z
N MET A 1 6.42 17.37 77.30
CA MET A 1 5.98 15.96 77.35
C MET A 1 4.80 15.80 76.39
N VAL A 2 5.00 14.91 75.40
CA VAL A 2 4.04 14.24 74.50
C VAL A 2 3.18 15.10 73.56
N SER A 3 3.63 15.20 72.30
CA SER A 3 2.79 15.57 71.14
C SER A 3 1.74 14.48 70.87
N PRO A 4 0.50 14.82 70.45
CA PRO A 4 -0.52 13.83 70.14
C PRO A 4 -0.16 13.08 68.86
N SER A 5 -0.05 11.76 68.97
CA SER A 5 0.03 10.81 67.86
C SER A 5 -1.23 10.92 67.02
N THR A 6 -1.11 11.32 65.76
CA THR A 6 -2.21 11.27 64.79
C THR A 6 -2.38 9.82 64.35
N SER A 7 -3.48 9.20 64.76
CA SER A 7 -3.87 7.89 64.27
C SER A 7 -4.10 7.95 62.76
N PRO A 8 -3.57 6.99 61.97
CA PRO A 8 -3.86 6.93 60.56
C PRO A 8 -5.35 6.66 60.38
N MET A 9 -6.02 7.59 59.71
CA MET A 9 -7.43 7.55 59.37
C MET A 9 -7.70 6.31 58.50
N GLU A 10 -8.31 5.28 59.11
CA GLU A 10 -8.62 4.00 58.47
C GLU A 10 -9.70 4.22 57.39
N ARG A 11 -9.32 4.09 56.12
CA ARG A 11 -10.25 4.26 55.00
C ARG A 11 -11.10 2.98 54.87
N PRO A 12 -12.42 3.08 54.71
CA PRO A 12 -13.25 1.90 54.49
C PRO A 12 -12.81 1.19 53.21
N PRO A 13 -12.85 -0.16 53.19
CA PRO A 13 -12.40 -0.92 52.03
C PRO A 13 -13.23 -0.54 50.79
N PRO A 14 -12.60 -0.46 49.60
CA PRO A 14 -13.30 -0.11 48.38
C PRO A 14 -14.42 -1.11 48.12
N THR A 15 -15.58 -0.59 47.69
CA THR A 15 -16.73 -1.43 47.36
C THR A 15 -16.41 -2.34 46.19
N THR A 16 -17.01 -3.53 46.14
CA THR A 16 -16.79 -4.50 45.05
C THR A 16 -17.04 -3.87 43.68
N ALA A 17 -18.04 -3.01 43.56
CA ALA A 17 -18.31 -2.26 42.32
C ALA A 17 -17.16 -1.31 41.94
N ALA A 18 -16.57 -0.59 42.90
CA ALA A 18 -15.43 0.28 42.66
C ALA A 18 -14.19 -0.52 42.22
N ILE A 19 -13.98 -1.71 42.80
CA ILE A 19 -12.89 -2.61 42.40
C ILE A 19 -13.11 -3.09 40.96
N VAL A 20 -14.31 -3.54 40.60
CA VAL A 20 -14.62 -4.06 39.26
C VAL A 20 -14.49 -2.98 38.18
N ILE A 21 -14.93 -1.75 38.47
CA ILE A 21 -14.80 -0.63 37.52
C ILE A 21 -13.32 -0.25 37.36
N ALA A 22 -12.55 -0.19 38.45
CA ALA A 22 -11.14 0.13 38.39
C ALA A 22 -10.34 -0.94 37.62
N THR A 23 -10.63 -2.23 37.81
CA THR A 23 -9.96 -3.31 37.07
C THR A 23 -10.36 -3.35 35.61
N ALA A 24 -11.61 -3.04 35.27
CA ALA A 24 -12.06 -2.95 33.87
C ALA A 24 -11.40 -1.79 33.11
N ILE A 25 -11.24 -0.63 33.75
CA ILE A 25 -10.54 0.52 33.15
C ILE A 25 -9.06 0.21 32.96
N LEU A 26 -8.40 -0.37 33.97
CA LEU A 26 -6.99 -0.78 33.85
C LEU A 26 -6.80 -1.82 32.75
N ALA A 27 -7.63 -2.87 32.71
CA ALA A 27 -7.55 -3.90 31.68
C ALA A 27 -7.87 -3.35 30.28
N GLY A 28 -8.83 -2.43 30.16
CA GLY A 28 -9.18 -1.77 28.90
C GLY A 28 -8.07 -0.87 28.39
N ILE A 29 -7.44 -0.08 29.25
CA ILE A 29 -6.31 0.80 28.89
C ILE A 29 -5.09 -0.04 28.53
N THR A 30 -4.71 -1.01 29.37
CA THR A 30 -3.58 -1.90 29.08
C THR A 30 -3.83 -2.72 27.81
N GLY A 31 -5.03 -3.25 27.61
CA GLY A 31 -5.41 -3.98 26.40
C GLY A 31 -5.44 -3.11 25.14
N TYR A 32 -5.87 -1.85 25.25
CA TYR A 32 -5.83 -0.90 24.14
C TYR A 32 -4.39 -0.56 23.75
N PHE A 33 -3.50 -0.33 24.72
CA PHE A 33 -2.09 -0.04 24.43
C PHE A 33 -1.31 -1.28 23.97
N LEU A 34 -1.59 -2.47 24.50
CA LEU A 34 -1.03 -3.73 23.97
C LEU A 34 -1.56 -4.01 22.57
N GLY A 35 -2.86 -3.77 22.31
CA GLY A 35 -3.47 -3.91 20.99
C GLY A 35 -2.92 -2.91 19.98
N GLN A 36 -2.69 -1.66 20.39
CA GLN A 36 -2.02 -0.66 19.56
C GLN A 36 -0.53 -1.01 19.34
N GLY A 37 0.17 -1.52 20.35
CA GLY A 37 1.55 -1.99 20.24
C GLY A 37 1.70 -3.24 19.36
N ALA A 38 0.74 -4.15 19.39
CA ALA A 38 0.64 -5.29 18.46
C ALA A 38 0.28 -4.85 17.04
N SER A 39 -0.44 -3.73 16.87
CA SER A 39 -0.69 -3.11 15.56
C SER A 39 0.45 -2.23 15.03
N ILE A 40 1.48 -1.95 15.85
CA ILE A 40 2.66 -1.14 15.50
C ILE A 40 3.95 -2.01 15.36
N GLY A 41 3.89 -3.32 15.62
CA GLY A 41 4.95 -4.27 15.25
C GLY A 41 6.29 -4.15 15.99
N LEU A 42 6.41 -3.36 17.07
CA LEU A 42 7.72 -2.94 17.60
C LEU A 42 8.35 -3.81 18.71
N PHE A 43 7.74 -4.91 19.15
CA PHE A 43 8.31 -5.75 20.22
C PHE A 43 8.30 -7.23 19.85
N GLY A 44 9.33 -7.65 19.11
CA GLY A 44 9.74 -9.04 19.08
C GLY A 44 10.44 -9.41 20.38
N SER A 45 10.06 -10.53 20.98
CA SER A 45 10.92 -11.20 21.96
C SER A 45 11.08 -12.65 21.56
N ALA A 46 12.31 -12.98 21.16
CA ALA A 46 12.84 -14.32 21.11
C ALA A 46 12.61 -15.05 22.45
N ALA A 47 12.43 -16.36 22.35
CA ALA A 47 12.13 -17.27 23.42
C ALA A 47 13.28 -17.42 24.44
N VAL A 48 12.93 -17.53 25.73
CA VAL A 48 13.73 -18.27 26.72
C VAL A 48 12.84 -19.34 27.36
N SER A 49 13.29 -20.59 27.21
CA SER A 49 12.67 -21.82 27.69
C SER A 49 12.57 -21.90 29.22
N PRO A 50 11.51 -22.56 29.74
CA PRO A 50 11.80 -23.66 30.65
C PRO A 50 11.10 -24.96 30.21
N ARG A 51 11.88 -26.05 30.21
CA ARG A 51 11.45 -27.45 30.06
C ARG A 51 10.17 -27.76 30.87
N ARG A 52 9.15 -28.28 30.19
CA ARG A 52 8.13 -29.18 30.77
C ARG A 52 8.07 -30.48 29.98
N VAL A 53 8.09 -31.59 30.71
CA VAL A 53 7.88 -32.95 30.20
C VAL A 53 6.37 -33.19 30.10
N GLY A 54 5.90 -33.68 28.95
CA GLY A 54 4.78 -34.62 28.89
C GLY A 54 3.62 -34.31 27.93
N VAL A 55 3.68 -34.98 26.76
CA VAL A 55 2.58 -35.67 26.03
C VAL A 55 1.74 -34.90 24.97
N GLU A 56 1.99 -35.31 23.71
CA GLU A 56 1.20 -35.39 22.45
C GLU A 56 0.21 -34.28 22.00
N LYS A 57 0.39 -33.77 20.77
CA LYS A 57 -0.42 -34.11 19.55
C LYS A 57 -0.11 -33.21 18.32
N GLY A 58 0.20 -33.83 17.17
CA GLY A 58 -0.14 -33.42 15.79
C GLY A 58 0.45 -32.14 15.17
N ASP A 59 1.37 -32.32 14.21
CA ASP A 59 1.98 -31.32 13.31
C ASP A 59 1.00 -30.55 12.42
N ILE A 60 1.11 -29.21 12.39
CA ILE A 60 1.06 -28.38 11.18
C ILE A 60 2.06 -27.23 11.39
N SER A 61 3.16 -27.26 10.64
CA SER A 61 4.16 -26.19 10.59
C SER A 61 3.81 -25.19 9.49
N GLU A 62 3.43 -23.96 9.88
CA GLU A 62 3.45 -22.79 9.00
C GLU A 62 4.36 -21.75 9.67
N GLU A 63 5.63 -21.76 9.27
CA GLU A 63 6.54 -20.64 9.50
C GLU A 63 6.39 -19.71 8.28
N GLU A 64 5.65 -18.62 8.45
CA GLU A 64 5.70 -17.49 7.52
C GLU A 64 6.56 -16.39 8.15
N ASP A 65 7.85 -16.42 7.79
CA ASP A 65 8.79 -15.33 8.00
C ASP A 65 8.34 -14.11 7.19
N GLN A 66 7.82 -13.08 7.87
CA GLN A 66 7.56 -11.78 7.28
C GLN A 66 8.78 -10.87 7.51
N GLU A 67 9.68 -10.84 6.53
CA GLU A 67 10.69 -9.80 6.43
C GLU A 67 10.05 -8.49 5.94
N GLU A 68 10.39 -7.39 6.60
CA GLU A 68 9.94 -6.04 6.26
C GLU A 68 10.45 -5.62 4.89
N GLU A 69 9.55 -5.46 3.91
CA GLU A 69 9.88 -4.87 2.61
C GLU A 69 10.00 -3.35 2.74
N SER A 70 11.22 -2.87 2.93
CA SER A 70 11.61 -1.54 2.50
C SER A 70 11.40 -1.47 0.99
N ALA A 71 10.38 -0.74 0.54
CA ALA A 71 10.27 -0.34 -0.85
C ALA A 71 11.56 0.40 -1.21
N GLU A 72 12.46 -0.26 -1.93
CA GLU A 72 13.58 0.42 -2.56
C GLU A 72 12.97 1.53 -3.41
N GLU A 73 13.24 2.78 -3.03
CA GLU A 73 12.96 3.94 -3.87
C GLU A 73 13.83 3.78 -5.12
N SER A 74 13.29 3.09 -6.12
CA SER A 74 13.90 3.01 -7.44
C SER A 74 14.20 4.44 -7.89
N GLU A 75 15.46 4.70 -8.20
CA GLU A 75 15.93 5.96 -8.75
C GLU A 75 14.93 6.45 -9.80
N ASP A 76 14.43 7.68 -9.61
CA ASP A 76 13.28 8.25 -10.31
C ASP A 76 13.48 8.27 -11.83
N GLU A 77 13.15 7.16 -12.51
CA GLU A 77 12.97 7.07 -13.97
C GLU A 77 11.70 7.83 -14.44
N GLY A 78 11.16 8.70 -13.58
CA GLY A 78 10.07 9.60 -13.90
C GLY A 78 10.59 10.83 -14.63
N GLY A 79 10.52 10.81 -15.96
CA GLY A 79 10.70 12.01 -16.78
C GLY A 79 9.85 13.19 -16.29
N GLU A 80 10.26 14.42 -16.65
CA GLU A 80 9.58 15.65 -16.25
C GLU A 80 8.12 15.68 -16.74
N LEU A 81 7.20 16.00 -15.82
CA LEU A 81 5.77 16.08 -16.13
C LEU A 81 5.44 17.37 -16.88
N ALA A 82 4.87 17.25 -18.07
CA ALA A 82 4.35 18.40 -18.80
C ALA A 82 3.08 18.95 -18.12
N THR A 83 2.93 20.27 -18.13
CA THR A 83 1.75 20.98 -17.59
C THR A 83 0.56 20.98 -18.56
N PHE A 84 0.82 20.74 -19.86
CA PHE A 84 -0.15 20.78 -20.96
C PHE A 84 -1.00 22.07 -20.95
N GLU A 85 -0.35 23.23 -20.91
CA GLU A 85 -1.02 24.54 -20.90
C GLU A 85 -2.00 24.69 -22.08
N GLY A 86 -3.18 25.22 -21.80
CA GLY A 86 -4.24 25.40 -22.80
C GLY A 86 -5.01 24.13 -23.19
N ASN A 87 -4.54 22.93 -22.83
CA ASN A 87 -5.33 21.71 -23.03
C ASN A 87 -6.50 21.68 -22.05
N THR A 88 -7.72 21.52 -22.56
CA THR A 88 -8.98 21.44 -21.78
C THR A 88 -9.68 20.09 -21.91
N GLU A 89 -9.02 19.12 -22.52
CA GLU A 89 -9.57 17.79 -22.79
C GLU A 89 -9.79 17.00 -21.50
N GLU A 90 -10.60 15.95 -21.62
CA GLU A 90 -10.72 14.91 -20.60
C GLU A 90 -9.33 14.32 -20.30
N VAL A 91 -9.07 14.05 -19.03
CA VAL A 91 -7.86 13.36 -18.57
C VAL A 91 -8.26 11.94 -18.19
N LYS A 92 -7.44 10.97 -18.57
CA LYS A 92 -7.68 9.56 -18.27
C LYS A 92 -6.40 8.87 -17.82
N LEU A 93 -6.58 7.74 -17.14
CA LEU A 93 -5.53 6.79 -16.83
C LEU A 93 -5.73 5.54 -17.70
N VAL A 94 -4.73 5.16 -18.47
CA VAL A 94 -4.69 3.89 -19.19
C VAL A 94 -3.82 2.90 -18.40
N LEU A 95 -4.31 1.69 -18.24
CA LEU A 95 -3.65 0.58 -17.55
C LEU A 95 -3.33 -0.48 -18.60
N VAL A 96 -2.08 -0.51 -19.06
CA VAL A 96 -1.61 -1.46 -20.07
C VAL A 96 -1.12 -2.72 -19.36
N VAL A 97 -1.83 -3.82 -19.51
CA VAL A 97 -1.59 -5.08 -18.80
C VAL A 97 -0.89 -6.08 -19.71
N ARG A 98 0.20 -6.69 -19.21
CA ARG A 98 0.84 -7.81 -19.90
C ARG A 98 0.01 -9.08 -19.80
N THR A 99 -0.44 -9.56 -20.96
CA THR A 99 -1.28 -10.75 -21.06
C THR A 99 -0.48 -12.04 -21.29
N ASP A 100 0.78 -11.94 -21.70
CA ASP A 100 1.73 -13.04 -21.83
C ASP A 100 2.04 -13.72 -20.49
N LEU A 101 1.89 -12.99 -19.40
CA LEU A 101 2.15 -13.46 -18.05
C LEU A 101 1.08 -14.41 -17.48
N GLY A 102 -0.05 -14.61 -18.17
CA GLY A 102 -1.11 -15.52 -17.72
C GLY A 102 -1.78 -15.12 -16.40
N MET A 103 -1.76 -13.82 -16.04
CA MET A 103 -2.32 -13.34 -14.77
C MET A 103 -3.82 -13.64 -14.67
N GLY A 104 -4.25 -14.21 -13.54
CA GLY A 104 -5.66 -14.33 -13.20
C GLY A 104 -6.31 -12.96 -12.91
N LYS A 105 -7.64 -12.89 -13.03
CA LYS A 105 -8.43 -11.64 -12.89
C LYS A 105 -8.15 -10.88 -11.59
N GLY A 106 -8.04 -11.59 -10.46
CA GLY A 106 -7.75 -10.97 -9.16
C GLY A 106 -6.37 -10.31 -9.12
N LYS A 107 -5.36 -10.97 -9.68
CA LYS A 107 -4.01 -10.41 -9.77
C LYS A 107 -3.95 -9.21 -10.71
N ILE A 108 -4.60 -9.29 -11.87
CA ILE A 108 -4.73 -8.14 -12.78
C ILE A 108 -5.32 -6.93 -12.04
N ALA A 109 -6.41 -7.12 -11.29
CA ALA A 109 -7.06 -6.05 -10.55
C ALA A 109 -6.14 -5.42 -9.49
N ALA A 110 -5.39 -6.25 -8.75
CA ALA A 110 -4.41 -5.78 -7.78
C ALA A 110 -3.29 -4.96 -8.44
N GLN A 111 -2.67 -5.47 -9.51
CA GLN A 111 -1.59 -4.78 -10.22
C GLN A 111 -2.06 -3.48 -10.89
N CYS A 112 -3.27 -3.45 -11.44
CA CYS A 112 -3.91 -2.23 -11.94
C CYS A 112 -4.12 -1.18 -10.83
N SER A 113 -4.47 -1.63 -9.62
CA SER A 113 -4.62 -0.76 -8.46
C SER A 113 -3.28 -0.16 -8.01
N HIS A 114 -2.21 -0.97 -8.00
CA HIS A 114 -0.85 -0.49 -7.77
C HIS A 114 -0.40 0.53 -8.80
N ALA A 115 -0.63 0.28 -10.10
CA ALA A 115 -0.29 1.20 -11.18
C ALA A 115 -1.01 2.55 -11.05
N THR A 116 -2.29 2.50 -10.67
CA THR A 116 -3.09 3.70 -10.39
C THR A 116 -2.48 4.51 -9.25
N LEU A 117 -2.17 3.85 -8.12
CA LEU A 117 -1.60 4.53 -6.95
C LEU A 117 -0.21 5.10 -7.25
N ALA A 118 0.61 4.39 -8.04
CA ALA A 118 1.92 4.87 -8.45
C ALA A 118 1.83 6.15 -9.31
N CYS A 119 0.91 6.19 -10.29
CA CYS A 119 0.69 7.40 -11.09
C CYS A 119 0.19 8.58 -10.23
N TYR A 120 -0.76 8.29 -9.33
CA TYR A 120 -1.30 9.30 -8.43
C TYR A 120 -0.22 9.87 -7.50
N LYS A 121 0.54 9.00 -6.81
CA LYS A 121 1.62 9.41 -5.92
C LYS A 121 2.69 10.21 -6.66
N HIS A 122 3.01 9.84 -7.89
CA HIS A 122 3.98 10.58 -8.69
C HIS A 122 3.53 12.01 -9.01
N TYR A 123 2.28 12.20 -9.45
CA TYR A 123 1.75 13.55 -9.61
C TYR A 123 1.69 14.30 -8.28
N PHE A 124 1.24 13.64 -7.22
CA PHE A 124 1.11 14.25 -5.91
C PHE A 124 2.46 14.72 -5.35
N SER A 125 3.53 13.96 -5.55
CA SER A 125 4.87 14.31 -5.06
C SER A 125 5.57 15.36 -5.93
N LYS A 126 5.49 15.25 -7.26
CA LYS A 126 6.22 16.14 -8.18
C LYS A 126 5.45 17.41 -8.54
N SER A 127 4.13 17.35 -8.59
CA SER A 127 3.28 18.46 -9.01
C SER A 127 1.93 18.42 -8.27
N PRO A 128 1.91 18.68 -6.94
CA PRO A 128 0.71 18.58 -6.11
C PRO A 128 -0.43 19.52 -6.57
N ASN A 129 -0.08 20.59 -7.31
CA ASN A 129 -1.04 21.54 -7.87
C ASN A 129 -1.37 21.30 -9.35
N SER A 130 -0.92 20.17 -9.93
CA SER A 130 -1.12 19.82 -11.33
C SER A 130 -2.59 19.98 -11.77
N PRO A 131 -2.86 20.83 -12.78
CA PRO A 131 -4.19 20.93 -13.38
C PRO A 131 -4.67 19.59 -13.96
N ILE A 132 -3.74 18.75 -14.44
CA ILE A 132 -4.03 17.42 -14.97
C ILE A 132 -4.55 16.50 -13.87
N LEU A 133 -3.87 16.42 -12.73
CA LEU A 133 -4.30 15.58 -11.62
C LEU A 133 -5.69 16.02 -11.11
N LYS A 134 -5.86 17.33 -10.86
CA LYS A 134 -7.14 17.89 -10.40
C LYS A 134 -8.28 17.64 -11.39
N ARG A 135 -8.01 17.72 -12.70
CA ARG A 135 -9.02 17.45 -13.73
C ARG A 135 -9.39 15.97 -13.78
N TRP A 136 -8.42 15.07 -13.65
CA TRP A 136 -8.68 13.64 -13.58
C TRP A 136 -9.56 13.29 -12.38
N GLU A 137 -9.25 13.85 -11.20
CA GLU A 137 -10.06 13.67 -9.98
C GLU A 137 -11.50 14.16 -10.16
N ARG A 138 -11.68 15.38 -10.69
CA ARG A 138 -13.00 15.96 -10.95
C ARG A 138 -13.76 15.25 -12.07
N GLY A 139 -13.03 14.65 -13.02
CA GLY A 139 -13.57 13.88 -14.14
C GLY A 139 -13.97 12.44 -13.79
N GLY A 140 -14.08 12.10 -12.50
CA GLY A 140 -14.46 10.74 -12.07
C GLY A 140 -13.34 9.72 -12.17
N GLN A 141 -12.09 10.17 -12.36
CA GLN A 141 -10.89 9.34 -12.33
C GLN A 141 -10.95 8.19 -13.35
N ALA A 142 -11.31 8.50 -14.60
CA ALA A 142 -11.49 7.53 -15.67
C ALA A 142 -10.26 6.61 -15.82
N LYS A 143 -10.52 5.29 -15.89
CA LYS A 143 -9.52 4.22 -16.05
C LYS A 143 -9.92 3.31 -17.20
N VAL A 144 -8.98 3.03 -18.09
CA VAL A 144 -9.19 2.12 -19.23
C VAL A 144 -8.12 1.04 -19.19
N ALA A 145 -8.54 -0.22 -19.12
CA ALA A 145 -7.64 -1.37 -19.15
C ALA A 145 -7.41 -1.83 -20.60
N LEU A 146 -6.14 -1.87 -21.00
CA LEU A 146 -5.69 -2.32 -22.32
C LEU A 146 -4.72 -3.49 -22.16
N GLN A 147 -4.50 -4.25 -23.22
CA GLN A 147 -3.57 -5.37 -23.24
C GLN A 147 -2.35 -5.14 -24.12
N VAL A 148 -1.21 -5.67 -23.67
CA VAL A 148 0.03 -5.82 -24.43
C VAL A 148 0.56 -7.26 -24.31
N LYS A 149 1.37 -7.71 -25.27
CA LYS A 149 1.83 -9.11 -25.38
C LYS A 149 3.25 -9.35 -24.89
N GLY A 150 3.98 -8.33 -24.48
CA GLY A 150 5.36 -8.49 -24.02
C GLY A 150 5.87 -7.31 -23.23
N GLU A 151 7.02 -7.52 -22.59
CA GLU A 151 7.71 -6.49 -21.80
C GLU A 151 8.32 -5.39 -22.68
N GLU A 152 8.93 -5.77 -23.80
CA GLU A 152 9.59 -4.82 -24.70
C GLU A 152 8.61 -3.78 -25.24
N ASP A 153 7.44 -4.22 -25.73
CA ASP A 153 6.36 -3.33 -26.17
C ASP A 153 5.89 -2.40 -25.04
N MET A 154 5.76 -2.91 -23.81
CA MET A 154 5.39 -2.11 -22.64
C MET A 154 6.43 -1.01 -22.36
N LEU A 155 7.71 -1.34 -22.41
CA LEU A 155 8.80 -0.38 -22.17
C LEU A 155 8.88 0.66 -23.29
N LEU A 156 8.62 0.26 -24.54
CA LEU A 156 8.53 1.20 -25.65
C LEU A 156 7.39 2.21 -25.45
N LEU A 157 6.21 1.74 -25.04
CA LEU A 157 5.07 2.61 -24.70
C LEU A 157 5.41 3.55 -23.54
N GLN A 158 6.13 3.05 -22.52
CA GLN A 158 6.58 3.88 -21.40
C GLN A 158 7.51 5.00 -21.88
N ALA A 159 8.54 4.66 -22.65
CA ALA A 159 9.50 5.63 -23.17
C ALA A 159 8.82 6.70 -24.05
N GLN A 160 7.90 6.27 -24.93
CA GLN A 160 7.08 7.18 -25.73
C GLN A 160 6.24 8.12 -24.85
N ALA A 161 5.53 7.59 -23.86
CA ALA A 161 4.74 8.40 -22.95
C ALA A 161 5.59 9.42 -22.17
N LEU A 162 6.74 9.01 -21.65
CA LEU A 162 7.67 9.89 -20.94
C LEU A 162 8.22 10.99 -21.86
N SER A 163 8.56 10.68 -23.11
CA SER A 163 9.03 11.68 -24.09
C SER A 163 7.98 12.74 -24.44
N LEU A 164 6.70 12.43 -24.24
CA LEU A 164 5.57 13.37 -24.40
C LEU A 164 5.24 14.11 -23.09
N GLY A 165 6.01 13.89 -22.02
CA GLY A 165 5.78 14.49 -20.70
C GLY A 165 4.57 13.93 -19.95
N LEU A 166 4.10 12.73 -20.34
CA LEU A 166 3.03 12.02 -19.61
C LEU A 166 3.59 11.32 -18.37
N CYS A 167 2.73 11.11 -17.37
CA CYS A 167 3.07 10.22 -16.26
C CYS A 167 2.98 8.76 -16.73
N ALA A 168 4.09 8.02 -16.69
CA ALA A 168 4.15 6.62 -17.10
C ALA A 168 4.87 5.74 -16.04
N ARG A 169 4.12 4.91 -15.29
CA ARG A 169 4.66 4.11 -14.17
C ARG A 169 4.45 2.62 -14.40
N VAL A 170 5.54 1.86 -14.37
CA VAL A 170 5.51 0.41 -14.48
C VAL A 170 5.49 -0.22 -13.09
N ILE A 171 4.65 -1.23 -12.90
CA ILE A 171 4.60 -2.03 -11.68
C ILE A 171 5.35 -3.33 -11.89
N GLN A 172 6.19 -3.68 -10.92
CA GLN A 172 6.86 -4.96 -10.85
C GLN A 172 6.17 -5.85 -9.82
N ASP A 173 6.07 -7.14 -10.12
CA ASP A 173 5.59 -8.12 -9.17
C ASP A 173 6.69 -8.48 -8.18
N ALA A 174 6.41 -8.37 -6.88
CA ALA A 174 7.36 -8.67 -5.80
C ALA A 174 7.64 -10.18 -5.62
N GLY A 175 7.15 -11.04 -6.52
CA GLY A 175 7.44 -12.48 -6.48
C GLY A 175 6.62 -13.28 -5.47
N ARG A 176 5.59 -12.70 -4.84
CA ARG A 176 4.67 -13.39 -3.90
C ARG A 176 3.62 -14.26 -4.60
N THR A 177 3.84 -14.60 -5.87
CA THR A 177 2.86 -15.29 -6.71
C THR A 177 3.55 -16.15 -7.78
N GLN A 178 2.77 -16.81 -8.64
CA GLN A 178 3.23 -17.71 -9.70
C GLN A 178 4.01 -17.04 -10.85
N ILE A 179 4.23 -15.71 -10.82
CA ILE A 179 5.03 -15.00 -11.83
C ILE A 179 6.44 -14.81 -11.28
N ALA A 180 7.44 -14.91 -12.17
CA ALA A 180 8.83 -14.64 -11.80
C ALA A 180 8.97 -13.27 -11.12
N SER A 181 9.63 -13.24 -9.96
CA SER A 181 9.91 -12.00 -9.22
C SER A 181 10.58 -10.95 -10.12
N GLY A 182 10.20 -9.69 -9.95
CA GLY A 182 10.71 -8.57 -10.76
C GLY A 182 10.06 -8.41 -12.13
N SER A 183 9.13 -9.30 -12.52
CA SER A 183 8.40 -9.16 -13.77
C SER A 183 7.59 -7.87 -13.79
N ARG A 184 7.78 -7.04 -14.83
CA ARG A 184 6.95 -5.87 -15.10
C ARG A 184 5.55 -6.33 -15.53
N THR A 185 4.51 -5.94 -14.81
CA THR A 185 3.14 -6.48 -15.01
C THR A 185 2.18 -5.50 -15.67
N VAL A 186 2.14 -4.27 -15.18
CA VAL A 186 1.19 -3.24 -15.63
C VAL A 186 1.91 -1.90 -15.76
N LEU A 187 1.67 -1.21 -16.88
CA LEU A 187 2.07 0.18 -17.10
C LEU A 187 0.84 1.07 -16.93
N GLY A 188 0.91 2.04 -16.01
CA GLY A 188 -0.05 3.14 -15.90
C GLY A 188 0.42 4.35 -16.70
N VAL A 189 -0.46 4.90 -17.55
CA VAL A 189 -0.21 6.13 -18.32
C VAL A 189 -1.33 7.14 -18.05
N LEU A 190 -1.01 8.27 -17.41
CA LEU A 190 -1.98 9.31 -17.03
C LEU A 190 -1.70 10.62 -17.76
N GLY A 191 -2.74 11.20 -18.37
CA GLY A 191 -2.67 12.53 -18.98
C GLY A 191 -3.86 12.86 -19.88
N PRO A 192 -3.77 13.95 -20.67
CA PRO A 192 -4.84 14.36 -21.59
C PRO A 192 -5.18 13.25 -22.58
N LYS A 193 -6.48 13.08 -22.85
CA LYS A 193 -7.00 11.97 -23.65
C LYS A 193 -6.30 11.80 -24.99
N SER A 194 -6.13 12.88 -25.77
CA SER A 194 -5.53 12.81 -27.11
C SER A 194 -4.06 12.37 -27.07
N VAL A 195 -3.29 12.88 -26.12
CA VAL A 195 -1.87 12.56 -25.95
C VAL A 195 -1.71 11.11 -25.49
N VAL A 196 -2.53 10.66 -24.53
CA VAL A 196 -2.54 9.25 -24.10
C VAL A 196 -2.96 8.32 -25.25
N ASP A 197 -3.95 8.72 -26.06
CA ASP A 197 -4.40 7.96 -27.23
C ASP A 197 -3.34 7.89 -28.34
N SER A 198 -2.47 8.90 -28.47
CA SER A 198 -1.35 8.86 -29.42
C SER A 198 -0.35 7.73 -29.12
N VAL A 199 -0.23 7.35 -27.83
CA VAL A 199 0.64 6.26 -27.38
C VAL A 199 -0.11 4.93 -27.37
N THR A 200 -1.34 4.92 -26.87
CA THR A 200 -2.04 3.67 -26.49
C THR A 200 -3.25 3.32 -27.35
N GLY A 201 -3.69 4.20 -28.25
CA GLY A 201 -4.95 4.07 -28.99
C GLY A 201 -5.03 2.89 -29.96
N HIS A 202 -3.89 2.29 -30.31
CA HIS A 202 -3.80 1.10 -31.16
C HIS A 202 -3.93 -0.22 -30.36
N LEU A 203 -3.88 -0.17 -29.03
CA LEU A 203 -3.98 -1.34 -28.18
C LEU A 203 -5.44 -1.80 -28.03
N LYS A 204 -5.61 -3.09 -27.80
CA LYS A 204 -6.93 -3.70 -27.56
C LYS A 204 -7.35 -3.55 -26.10
N LEU A 205 -8.65 -3.50 -25.85
CA LEU A 205 -9.20 -3.66 -24.50
C LEU A 205 -8.75 -5.02 -23.91
N LEU A 206 -8.52 -5.03 -22.60
CA LEU A 206 -8.10 -6.21 -21.82
C LEU A 206 -9.20 -7.27 -21.72
#